data_AF-A0A9E5EX57-F1
#
_entry.id   AF-A0A9E5EX57-F1
#
_cell.length_a   1.000
_cell.length_b   1.000
_cell.length_c   1.000
_cell.angle_alpha   90.00
_cell.angle_beta   90.00
_cell.angle_gamma   90.00
#
_symmetry.space_group_name_H-M   'P 1'
#
loop_
_entity.id
_entity.type
_entity.pdbx_description
1 polymer ?
#
loop_
_entity_poly.entity_id
_entity_poly.type
_entity_poly.pdbx_seq_one_letter_code
_entity_poly.pdbx_strand_id
1 'polypeptide(L)'
;MKAVPQLLELLAQVDIKNDPRGMQQRYLSFSLFERDGMLGRSLEGVDRPALYKAVRAGLKNEDGRARGSIGSVYRYLSLEEIKPLLPAIHEAIVKPAPSGEMFADGIRVEGLRLLSQHHIEEGTSALVKYTRDQNPWESQIRTPELMKILLTYGTHAKAVIPELIKIADYFEKEEKDFPRKLMLQKAKSVRDTITAIEASTDTPKIIRIKEEKSSK
;
A
#
# COMPACT_ATOMS: atom_id res chain seq x y z
N MET A 1 -5.94 -19.64 19.95
CA MET A 1 -6.21 -18.47 20.83
C MET A 1 -7.71 -18.21 20.85
N LYS A 2 -8.39 -18.30 22.01
CA LYS A 2 -9.87 -18.25 22.07
C LYS A 2 -10.48 -16.89 21.68
N ALA A 3 -9.76 -15.79 21.86
CA ALA A 3 -10.27 -14.44 21.61
C ALA A 3 -10.14 -13.97 20.15
N VAL A 4 -9.17 -14.49 19.39
CA VAL A 4 -8.87 -14.02 18.01
C VAL A 4 -10.10 -14.06 17.09
N PRO A 5 -10.90 -15.14 17.03
CA PRO A 5 -12.07 -15.18 16.16
C PRO A 5 -13.08 -14.06 16.46
N GLN A 6 -13.34 -13.81 17.75
CA GLN A 6 -14.28 -12.76 18.18
C GLN A 6 -13.74 -11.36 17.84
N LEU A 7 -12.44 -11.13 18.00
CA LEU A 7 -11.83 -9.84 17.66
C LEU A 7 -11.85 -9.58 16.14
N LEU A 8 -11.64 -10.62 15.31
CA LEU A 8 -11.77 -10.50 13.86
C LEU A 8 -13.22 -10.19 13.44
N GLU A 9 -14.19 -10.84 14.10
CA GLU A 9 -15.61 -10.57 13.87
C GLU A 9 -15.98 -9.13 14.24
N LEU A 10 -15.57 -8.67 15.43
CA LEU A 10 -15.77 -7.29 15.86
C LEU A 10 -15.09 -6.28 14.93
N LEU A 11 -13.88 -6.58 14.45
CA LEU A 11 -13.16 -5.70 13.52
C LEU A 11 -13.89 -5.60 12.17
N ALA A 12 -14.61 -6.64 11.76
CA ALA A 12 -15.42 -6.64 10.56
C ALA A 12 -16.75 -5.89 10.69
N GLN A 13 -17.18 -5.54 11.92
CA GLN A 13 -18.39 -4.79 12.19
C GLN A 13 -18.06 -3.29 12.28
N VAL A 14 -18.70 -2.48 11.42
CA VAL A 14 -18.49 -1.02 11.39
C VAL A 14 -19.80 -0.33 11.74
N ASP A 15 -19.83 0.36 12.87
CA ASP A 15 -20.97 1.20 13.28
C ASP A 15 -20.77 2.63 12.73
N ILE A 16 -21.13 2.84 11.46
CA ILE A 16 -20.97 4.14 10.80
C ILE A 16 -21.79 5.24 11.51
N LYS A 17 -22.88 4.87 12.20
CA LYS A 17 -23.77 5.84 12.85
C LYS A 17 -23.17 6.40 14.14
N ASN A 18 -22.62 5.53 15.00
CA ASN A 18 -22.12 5.94 16.32
C ASN A 18 -20.58 6.01 16.40
N ASP A 19 -19.87 5.33 15.51
CA ASP A 19 -18.41 5.34 15.37
C ASP A 19 -18.00 5.57 13.89
N PRO A 20 -18.34 6.73 13.30
CA PRO A 20 -18.10 7.01 11.87
C PRO A 20 -16.63 6.92 11.47
N ARG A 21 -15.70 7.09 12.42
CA ARG A 21 -14.25 7.01 12.17
C ARG A 21 -13.67 5.61 12.43
N GLY A 22 -14.45 4.68 12.97
CA GLY A 22 -13.99 3.33 13.31
C GLY A 22 -12.94 3.31 14.42
N MET A 23 -13.12 4.09 15.48
CA MET A 23 -12.24 4.12 16.65
C MET A 23 -12.15 2.76 17.35
N GLN A 24 -13.24 2.00 17.44
CA GLN A 24 -13.18 0.63 17.96
C GLN A 24 -12.30 -0.24 17.07
N GLN A 25 -12.55 -0.18 15.76
CA GLN A 25 -11.81 -0.94 14.77
C GLN A 25 -10.31 -0.59 14.77
N ARG A 26 -9.95 0.66 15.06
CA ARG A 26 -8.56 1.10 15.22
C ARG A 26 -7.84 0.34 16.32
N TYR A 27 -8.41 0.28 17.53
CA TYR A 27 -7.77 -0.43 18.65
C TYR A 27 -7.77 -1.96 18.46
N LEU A 28 -8.80 -2.51 17.82
CA LEU A 28 -8.81 -3.91 17.41
C LEU A 28 -7.69 -4.19 16.41
N SER A 29 -7.47 -3.30 15.44
CA SER A 29 -6.39 -3.43 14.44
C SER A 29 -5.02 -3.46 15.12
N PHE A 30 -4.80 -2.62 16.14
CA PHE A 30 -3.56 -2.64 16.90
C PHE A 30 -3.38 -3.94 17.67
N SER A 31 -4.41 -4.35 18.41
CA SER A 31 -4.39 -5.56 19.24
C SER A 31 -4.17 -6.83 18.42
N LEU A 32 -4.68 -6.86 17.19
CA LEU A 32 -4.54 -7.98 16.27
C LEU A 32 -3.23 -7.93 15.49
N PHE A 33 -2.91 -6.82 14.82
CA PHE A 33 -1.97 -6.83 13.71
C PHE A 33 -0.65 -6.09 13.94
N GLU A 34 -0.50 -5.32 15.02
CA GLU A 34 0.81 -4.77 15.35
C GLU A 34 1.83 -5.88 15.64
N ARG A 35 3.12 -5.55 15.62
CA ARG A 35 4.23 -6.51 15.80
C ARG A 35 4.08 -7.37 17.06
N ASP A 36 3.54 -6.80 18.13
CA ASP A 36 3.28 -7.48 19.41
C ASP A 36 1.80 -7.82 19.61
N GLY A 37 0.97 -7.60 18.59
CA GLY A 37 -0.41 -8.02 18.53
C GLY A 37 -0.56 -9.53 18.31
N MET A 38 -1.77 -10.04 18.56
CA MET A 38 -2.06 -11.48 18.59
C MET A 38 -1.74 -12.21 17.28
N LEU A 39 -1.78 -11.50 16.15
CA LEU A 39 -1.54 -12.00 14.79
C LEU A 39 -0.32 -11.33 14.12
N GLY A 40 0.45 -10.51 14.84
CA GLY A 40 1.58 -9.76 14.29
C GLY A 40 2.75 -10.62 13.80
N ARG A 41 2.85 -11.85 14.33
CA ARG A 41 3.98 -12.77 14.14
C ARG A 41 3.64 -14.08 13.42
N SER A 42 2.35 -14.42 13.33
CA SER A 42 1.88 -15.65 12.67
C SER A 42 0.38 -15.57 12.41
N LEU A 43 -0.06 -16.23 11.34
CA LEU A 43 -1.48 -16.47 11.02
C LEU A 43 -1.85 -17.95 11.11
N GLU A 44 -1.04 -18.77 11.79
CA GLU A 44 -1.28 -20.20 11.97
C GLU A 44 -2.57 -20.45 12.76
N GLY A 45 -3.41 -21.37 12.26
CA GLY A 45 -4.69 -21.72 12.89
C GLY A 45 -5.75 -20.62 12.82
N VAL A 46 -5.53 -19.54 12.07
CA VAL A 46 -6.50 -18.46 11.87
C VAL A 46 -7.46 -18.80 10.73
N ASP A 47 -8.76 -18.67 10.99
CA ASP A 47 -9.80 -18.80 9.96
C ASP A 47 -9.63 -17.75 8.85
N ARG A 48 -9.30 -18.20 7.63
CA ARG A 48 -9.00 -17.33 6.50
C ARG A 48 -10.21 -16.48 6.07
N PRO A 49 -11.44 -17.02 5.94
CA PRO A 49 -12.62 -16.21 5.67
C PRO A 49 -12.85 -15.07 6.68
N ALA A 50 -12.77 -15.35 8.00
CA ALA A 50 -12.90 -14.32 9.02
C ALA A 50 -11.79 -13.27 8.92
N LEU A 51 -10.53 -13.71 8.73
CA LEU A 51 -9.40 -12.80 8.52
C LEU A 51 -9.63 -11.90 7.31
N TYR A 52 -10.04 -12.44 6.16
CA TYR A 52 -10.25 -11.66 4.95
C TYR A 52 -11.35 -10.62 5.13
N LYS A 53 -12.46 -11.00 5.77
CA LYS A 53 -13.55 -10.08 6.09
C LYS A 53 -13.07 -8.92 6.98
N ALA A 54 -12.31 -9.25 8.03
CA ALA A 54 -11.74 -8.27 8.95
C ALA A 54 -10.76 -7.34 8.21
N VAL A 55 -9.80 -7.88 7.45
CA VAL A 55 -8.81 -7.09 6.70
C VAL A 55 -9.50 -6.14 5.71
N ARG A 56 -10.49 -6.60 4.93
CA ARG A 56 -11.24 -5.71 4.02
C ARG A 56 -11.93 -4.56 4.75
N ALA A 57 -12.50 -4.81 5.91
CA ALA A 57 -13.12 -3.77 6.72
C ALA A 57 -12.08 -2.81 7.29
N GLY A 58 -10.98 -3.33 7.84
CA GLY A 58 -9.91 -2.54 8.46
C GLY A 58 -9.16 -1.66 7.47
N LEU A 59 -8.96 -2.12 6.23
CA LEU A 59 -8.36 -1.32 5.15
C LEU A 59 -9.21 -0.08 4.78
N LYS A 60 -10.47 -0.03 5.18
CA LYS A 60 -11.37 1.12 5.01
C LYS A 60 -11.41 2.07 6.20
N ASN A 61 -10.76 1.74 7.33
CA ASN A 61 -10.74 2.57 8.53
C ASN A 61 -10.31 4.01 8.23
N GLU A 62 -10.83 5.01 8.93
CA GLU A 62 -10.48 6.40 8.60
C GLU A 62 -9.10 6.86 9.08
N ASP A 63 -8.43 6.08 9.93
CA ASP A 63 -7.12 6.40 10.51
C ASP A 63 -5.97 5.68 9.77
N GLY A 64 -5.00 6.45 9.27
CA GLY A 64 -3.84 5.94 8.54
C GLY A 64 -2.98 4.98 9.37
N ARG A 65 -2.87 5.22 10.68
CA ARG A 65 -2.08 4.35 11.58
C ARG A 65 -2.77 3.01 11.81
N ALA A 66 -4.11 3.00 11.93
CA ALA A 66 -4.92 1.78 11.99
C ALA A 66 -4.72 0.93 10.74
N ARG A 67 -4.89 1.52 9.55
CA ARG A 67 -4.63 0.79 8.29
C ARG A 67 -3.20 0.26 8.22
N GLY A 68 -2.22 1.06 8.64
CA GLY A 68 -0.80 0.68 8.66
C GLY A 68 -0.51 -0.61 9.44
N SER A 69 -1.22 -0.87 10.55
CA SER A 69 -1.03 -2.09 11.35
C SER A 69 -1.36 -3.37 10.57
N ILE A 70 -2.30 -3.30 9.63
CA ILE A 70 -2.78 -4.45 8.83
C ILE A 70 -1.71 -4.96 7.86
N GLY A 71 -0.72 -4.14 7.50
CA GLY A 71 0.34 -4.53 6.56
C GLY A 71 1.13 -5.78 6.99
N SER A 72 1.16 -6.12 8.30
CA SER A 72 1.79 -7.34 8.79
C SER A 72 1.19 -8.63 8.21
N VAL A 73 -0.11 -8.61 7.89
CA VAL A 73 -0.84 -9.75 7.32
C VAL A 73 -0.22 -10.20 5.99
N TYR A 74 0.24 -9.26 5.17
CA TYR A 74 0.75 -9.54 3.82
C TYR A 74 1.97 -10.48 3.84
N ARG A 75 2.78 -10.43 4.90
CA ARG A 75 4.00 -11.24 5.03
C ARG A 75 3.74 -12.72 5.29
N TYR A 76 2.53 -13.09 5.69
CA TYR A 76 2.18 -14.45 6.12
C TYR A 76 1.16 -15.14 5.19
N LEU A 77 0.79 -14.49 4.08
CA LEU A 77 -0.11 -15.07 3.08
C LEU A 77 0.68 -15.38 1.81
N SER A 78 0.46 -16.56 1.26
CA SER A 78 0.93 -16.90 -0.08
C SER A 78 0.21 -16.10 -1.16
N LEU A 79 0.70 -16.15 -2.40
CA LEU A 79 0.04 -15.52 -3.55
C LEU A 79 -1.43 -15.97 -3.70
N GLU A 80 -1.73 -17.26 -3.51
CA GLU A 80 -3.11 -17.76 -3.63
C GLU A 80 -4.00 -17.27 -2.48
N GLU A 81 -3.45 -17.13 -1.27
CA GLU A 81 -4.20 -16.65 -0.11
C GLU A 81 -4.42 -15.13 -0.13
N ILE A 82 -3.47 -14.35 -0.66
CA ILE A 82 -3.60 -12.89 -0.72
C ILE A 82 -4.46 -12.41 -1.90
N LYS A 83 -4.58 -13.22 -2.97
CA LYS A 83 -5.35 -12.91 -4.18
C LYS A 83 -6.75 -12.32 -3.91
N PRO A 84 -7.58 -12.91 -3.04
CA PRO A 84 -8.89 -12.35 -2.73
C PRO A 84 -8.81 -10.91 -2.21
N LEU A 85 -7.76 -10.56 -1.46
CA LEU A 85 -7.60 -9.24 -0.85
C LEU A 85 -7.07 -8.17 -1.81
N LEU A 86 -6.50 -8.55 -2.95
CA LEU A 86 -5.85 -7.60 -3.89
C LEU A 86 -6.72 -6.39 -4.27
N PRO A 87 -8.03 -6.51 -4.58
CA PRO A 87 -8.85 -5.34 -4.87
C PRO A 87 -8.91 -4.33 -3.71
N ALA A 88 -9.05 -4.82 -2.47
CA ALA A 88 -9.13 -3.97 -1.28
C ALA A 88 -7.76 -3.36 -0.93
N ILE A 89 -6.68 -4.11 -1.15
CA ILE A 89 -5.31 -3.61 -0.98
C ILE A 89 -5.02 -2.51 -1.99
N HIS A 90 -5.34 -2.73 -3.26
CA HIS A 90 -5.18 -1.72 -4.31
C HIS A 90 -5.99 -0.46 -3.99
N GLU A 91 -7.24 -0.61 -3.53
CA GLU A 91 -8.05 0.52 -3.08
C GLU A 91 -7.36 1.31 -1.94
N ALA A 92 -6.81 0.61 -0.93
CA ALA A 92 -6.11 1.25 0.19
C ALA A 92 -4.82 1.96 -0.22
N ILE A 93 -4.16 1.53 -1.30
CA ILE A 93 -3.00 2.22 -1.88
C ILE A 93 -3.43 3.53 -2.55
N VAL A 94 -4.49 3.51 -3.35
CA VAL A 94 -4.88 4.66 -4.18
C VAL A 94 -5.76 5.68 -3.45
N LYS A 95 -6.48 5.26 -2.40
CA LYS A 95 -7.33 6.13 -1.57
C LYS A 95 -6.71 6.31 -0.18
N PRO A 96 -6.09 7.47 0.12
CA PRO A 96 -5.54 7.72 1.44
C PRO A 96 -6.62 7.70 2.52
N ALA A 97 -6.21 7.39 3.75
CA ALA A 97 -7.09 7.56 4.91
C ALA A 97 -7.34 9.06 5.14
N PRO A 98 -8.58 9.49 5.47
CA PRO A 98 -8.91 10.90 5.69
C PRO A 98 -8.41 11.44 7.04
N SER A 99 -7.87 10.59 7.91
CA SER A 99 -7.25 10.99 9.17
C SER A 99 -5.95 10.23 9.42
N GLY A 100 -5.11 10.73 10.33
CA GLY A 100 -3.78 10.15 10.57
C GLY A 100 -2.88 10.23 9.33
N GLU A 101 -2.96 11.33 8.57
CA GLU A 101 -2.28 11.54 7.29
C GLU A 101 -0.76 11.34 7.35
N MET A 102 -0.14 11.73 8.48
CA MET A 102 1.28 11.51 8.76
C MET A 102 1.67 10.03 8.74
N PHE A 103 0.72 9.12 9.03
CA PHE A 103 0.91 7.67 9.06
C PHE A 103 0.23 6.96 7.89
N ALA A 104 -0.36 7.69 6.95
CA ALA A 104 -1.11 7.11 5.84
C ALA A 104 -0.23 6.44 4.80
N ASP A 105 1.10 6.60 4.86
CA ASP A 105 2.05 5.98 3.96
C ASP A 105 2.27 4.49 4.23
N GLY A 106 2.28 4.07 5.49
CA GLY A 106 2.64 2.69 5.88
C GLY A 106 1.90 1.62 5.09
N ILE A 107 0.56 1.62 5.11
CA ILE A 107 -0.23 0.61 4.39
C ILE A 107 -0.09 0.71 2.87
N ARG A 108 0.15 1.93 2.36
CA ARG A 108 0.24 2.20 0.92
C ARG A 108 1.56 1.66 0.39
N VAL A 109 2.67 1.94 1.06
CA VAL A 109 3.99 1.41 0.70
C VAL A 109 4.04 -0.11 0.86
N GLU A 110 3.49 -0.67 1.95
CA GLU A 110 3.42 -2.13 2.13
C GLU A 110 2.56 -2.80 1.05
N GLY A 111 1.45 -2.19 0.66
CA GLY A 111 0.64 -2.64 -0.47
C GLY A 111 1.43 -2.62 -1.78
N LEU A 112 2.17 -1.55 -2.07
CA LEU A 112 3.00 -1.44 -3.27
C LEU A 112 4.11 -2.49 -3.32
N ARG A 113 4.77 -2.78 -2.19
CA ARG A 113 5.73 -3.89 -2.10
C ARG A 113 5.07 -5.23 -2.44
N LEU A 114 3.92 -5.53 -1.84
CA LEU A 114 3.18 -6.75 -2.11
C LEU A 114 2.82 -6.89 -3.60
N LEU A 115 2.28 -5.82 -4.20
CA LEU A 115 1.94 -5.82 -5.63
C LEU A 115 3.20 -6.07 -6.49
N SER A 116 4.33 -5.45 -6.15
CA SER A 116 5.59 -5.63 -6.87
C SER A 116 6.18 -7.04 -6.74
N GLN A 117 6.11 -7.64 -5.56
CA GLN A 117 6.63 -8.98 -5.26
C GLN A 117 5.94 -10.05 -6.11
N HIS A 118 4.67 -9.82 -6.45
CA HIS A 118 3.86 -10.69 -7.27
C HIS A 118 3.64 -10.17 -8.70
N HIS A 119 4.32 -9.08 -9.07
CA HIS A 119 4.22 -8.41 -10.36
C HIS A 119 2.77 -8.15 -10.80
N ILE A 120 1.97 -7.60 -9.88
CA ILE A 120 0.58 -7.21 -10.14
C ILE A 120 0.59 -5.94 -11.00
N GLU A 121 -0.01 -6.00 -12.19
CA GLU A 121 0.08 -4.97 -13.25
C GLU A 121 -0.25 -3.56 -12.75
N GLU A 122 -1.34 -3.46 -11.99
CA GLU A 122 -1.89 -2.23 -11.44
C GLU A 122 -0.90 -1.50 -10.53
N GLY A 123 0.05 -2.22 -9.94
CA GLY A 123 1.07 -1.66 -9.05
C GLY A 123 1.99 -0.66 -9.74
N THR A 124 2.25 -0.77 -11.04
CA THR A 124 3.06 0.23 -11.78
C THR A 124 2.42 1.61 -11.80
N SER A 125 1.13 1.67 -12.17
CA SER A 125 0.36 2.92 -12.18
C SER A 125 0.15 3.46 -10.75
N ALA A 126 -0.09 2.58 -9.78
CA ALA A 126 -0.23 2.96 -8.38
C ALA A 126 1.07 3.55 -7.80
N LEU A 127 2.24 3.00 -8.15
CA LEU A 127 3.57 3.52 -7.76
C LEU A 127 3.78 4.94 -8.28
N VAL A 128 3.49 5.16 -9.56
CA VAL A 128 3.65 6.47 -10.22
C VAL A 128 2.74 7.50 -9.57
N LYS A 129 1.45 7.17 -9.43
CA LYS A 129 0.47 8.04 -8.78
C LYS A 129 0.88 8.36 -7.36
N TYR A 130 1.25 7.36 -6.57
CA TYR A 130 1.64 7.58 -5.18
C TYR A 130 2.95 8.37 -5.07
N THR A 131 3.92 8.15 -5.96
CA THR A 131 5.16 8.95 -5.99
C THR A 131 4.84 10.43 -6.17
N ARG A 132 3.88 10.77 -7.03
CA ARG A 132 3.44 12.16 -7.25
C ARG A 132 2.63 12.74 -6.10
N ASP A 133 1.73 11.96 -5.52
CA ASP A 133 0.69 12.41 -4.58
C ASP A 133 1.02 12.09 -3.11
N GLN A 134 2.21 11.57 -2.82
CA GLN A 134 2.62 11.25 -1.45
C GLN A 134 2.63 12.50 -0.56
N ASN A 135 2.39 12.28 0.74
CA ASN A 135 2.53 13.32 1.74
C ASN A 135 4.02 13.77 1.86
N PRO A 136 4.30 14.98 2.37
CA PRO A 136 5.65 15.51 2.38
C PRO A 136 6.55 14.85 3.43
N TRP A 137 5.99 14.30 4.51
CA TRP A 137 6.75 13.68 5.60
C TRP A 137 7.63 12.55 5.07
N GLU A 138 8.94 12.74 5.21
CA GLU A 138 9.98 11.80 4.74
C GLU A 138 9.90 11.43 3.26
N SER A 139 9.24 12.24 2.42
CA SER A 139 9.06 11.95 0.99
C SER A 139 10.39 11.84 0.22
N GLN A 140 11.45 12.48 0.70
CA GLN A 140 12.81 12.38 0.16
C GLN A 140 13.48 11.02 0.43
N ILE A 141 13.05 10.31 1.48
CA ILE A 141 13.48 8.96 1.83
C ILE A 141 12.59 7.95 1.11
N ARG A 142 11.27 8.20 1.13
CA ARG A 142 10.27 7.34 0.50
C ARG A 142 10.38 7.29 -1.03
N THR A 143 10.69 8.41 -1.70
CA THR A 143 10.78 8.43 -3.17
C THR A 143 11.81 7.43 -3.72
N PRO A 144 13.07 7.40 -3.24
CA PRO A 144 14.02 6.34 -3.62
C PRO A 144 13.55 4.92 -3.34
N GLU A 145 12.80 4.70 -2.27
CA GLU A 145 12.22 3.40 -1.96
C GLU A 145 11.14 2.99 -2.98
N LEU A 146 10.21 3.89 -3.30
CA LEU A 146 9.18 3.64 -4.33
C LEU A 146 9.83 3.35 -5.70
N MET A 147 10.90 4.06 -6.04
CA MET A 147 11.65 3.82 -7.27
C MET A 147 12.29 2.43 -7.31
N LYS A 148 12.87 1.96 -6.19
CA LYS A 148 13.40 0.58 -6.10
C LYS A 148 12.31 -0.47 -6.28
N ILE A 149 11.11 -0.22 -5.74
CA ILE A 149 9.94 -1.09 -5.93
C ILE A 149 9.53 -1.09 -7.41
N LEU A 150 9.51 0.06 -8.08
CA LEU A 150 9.14 0.15 -9.50
C LEU A 150 10.09 -0.63 -10.42
N LEU A 151 11.38 -0.65 -10.11
CA LEU A 151 12.39 -1.38 -10.89
C LEU A 151 12.12 -2.89 -10.96
N THR A 152 11.40 -3.48 -10.00
CA THR A 152 11.10 -4.92 -10.03
C THR A 152 10.14 -5.30 -11.17
N TYR A 153 9.45 -4.34 -11.78
CA TYR A 153 8.59 -4.58 -12.93
C TYR A 153 9.35 -4.71 -14.25
N GLY A 154 10.67 -4.46 -14.27
CA GLY A 154 11.50 -4.64 -15.45
C GLY A 154 11.01 -3.81 -16.64
N THR A 155 10.92 -4.43 -17.82
CA THR A 155 10.46 -3.79 -19.06
C THR A 155 9.04 -3.27 -18.97
N HIS A 156 8.18 -3.80 -18.10
CA HIS A 156 6.80 -3.33 -17.95
C HIS A 156 6.75 -1.89 -17.40
N ALA A 157 7.78 -1.48 -16.63
CA ALA A 157 7.89 -0.11 -16.14
C ALA A 157 8.20 0.91 -17.25
N LYS A 158 8.61 0.48 -18.46
CA LYS A 158 8.84 1.40 -19.60
C LYS A 158 7.58 2.17 -19.97
N ALA A 159 6.41 1.56 -19.77
CA ALA A 159 5.12 2.19 -20.06
C ALA A 159 4.85 3.46 -19.24
N VAL A 160 5.50 3.64 -18.10
CA VAL A 160 5.28 4.78 -17.19
C VAL A 160 6.41 5.82 -17.19
N ILE A 161 7.41 5.68 -18.07
CA ILE A 161 8.50 6.66 -18.22
C ILE A 161 7.98 8.09 -18.46
N PRO A 162 6.98 8.33 -19.34
CA PRO A 162 6.48 9.69 -19.58
C PRO A 162 5.97 10.38 -18.31
N GLU A 163 5.31 9.65 -17.42
CA GLU A 163 4.84 10.14 -16.13
C GLU A 163 5.98 10.37 -15.15
N LEU A 164 6.98 9.48 -15.12
CA LEU A 164 8.18 9.67 -14.30
C LEU A 164 8.96 10.92 -14.70
N ILE A 165 9.04 11.24 -16.00
CA ILE A 165 9.66 12.48 -16.49
C ILE A 165 8.94 13.70 -15.88
N LYS A 166 7.60 13.73 -15.96
CA LYS A 166 6.79 14.81 -15.38
C LYS A 166 6.99 14.93 -13.87
N ILE A 167 7.07 13.80 -13.16
CA ILE A 167 7.31 13.77 -11.70
C ILE A 167 8.69 14.32 -11.36
N ALA A 168 9.72 13.93 -12.13
CA ALA A 168 11.08 14.43 -11.92
C ALA A 168 11.16 15.95 -12.13
N ASP A 169 10.52 16.47 -13.20
CA ASP A 169 10.43 17.90 -13.45
C ASP A 169 9.68 18.64 -12.34
N TYR A 170 8.57 18.08 -11.86
CA TYR A 170 7.81 18.63 -10.74
C TYR A 170 8.67 18.73 -9.47
N PHE A 171 9.34 17.65 -9.07
CA PHE A 171 10.22 17.67 -7.90
C PHE A 171 11.38 18.64 -8.09
N GLU A 172 11.88 18.81 -9.31
CA GLU A 172 12.96 19.74 -9.59
C GLU A 172 12.51 21.21 -9.61
N LYS A 173 11.22 21.55 -9.80
CA LYS A 173 10.83 22.94 -10.14
C LYS A 173 9.63 23.47 -9.38
N GLU A 174 8.70 22.61 -8.99
CA GLU A 174 7.32 23.01 -8.70
C GLU A 174 6.79 22.57 -7.32
N GLU A 175 7.52 21.71 -6.61
CA GLU A 175 7.12 21.30 -5.26
C GLU A 175 7.21 22.47 -4.27
N LYS A 176 6.05 22.90 -3.76
CA LYS A 176 5.94 24.02 -2.81
C LYS A 176 6.28 23.57 -1.40
N ASP A 177 6.77 24.51 -0.60
CA ASP A 177 6.99 24.33 0.85
C ASP A 177 7.90 23.12 1.20
N PHE A 178 8.80 22.74 0.30
CA PHE A 178 9.75 21.63 0.49
C PHE A 178 11.20 22.10 0.26
N PRO A 179 12.20 21.60 1.04
CA PRO A 179 13.57 22.07 0.90
C PRO A 179 14.19 21.75 -0.46
N ARG A 180 14.79 22.76 -1.12
CA ARG A 180 15.39 22.63 -2.47
C ARG A 180 16.37 21.47 -2.63
N LYS A 181 17.21 21.22 -1.63
CA LYS A 181 18.17 20.11 -1.67
C LYS A 181 17.47 18.75 -1.73
N LEU A 182 16.37 18.60 -0.98
CA LEU A 182 15.60 17.36 -0.90
C LEU A 182 14.72 17.16 -2.14
N MET A 183 14.17 18.25 -2.69
CA MET A 183 13.55 18.30 -4.02
C MET A 183 14.46 17.72 -5.10
N LEU A 184 15.71 18.22 -5.19
CA LEU A 184 16.70 17.74 -6.16
C LEU A 184 17.09 16.27 -5.94
N GLN A 185 17.17 15.83 -4.68
CA GLN A 185 17.40 14.42 -4.36
C GLN A 185 16.27 13.53 -4.91
N LYS A 186 15.00 13.93 -4.72
CA LYS A 186 13.84 13.20 -5.26
C LYS A 186 13.87 13.17 -6.78
N ALA A 187 14.06 14.32 -7.42
CA ALA A 187 14.17 14.43 -8.87
C ALA A 187 15.27 13.53 -9.44
N LYS A 188 16.48 13.58 -8.84
CA LYS A 188 17.60 12.71 -9.23
C LYS A 188 17.23 11.24 -9.11
N SER A 189 16.61 10.83 -8.00
CA SER A 189 16.18 9.44 -7.81
C SER A 189 15.24 8.98 -8.91
N VAL A 190 14.30 9.82 -9.36
CA VAL A 190 13.38 9.48 -10.45
C VAL A 190 14.12 9.41 -11.80
N ARG A 191 15.03 10.36 -12.08
CA ARG A 191 15.84 10.36 -13.31
C ARG A 191 16.74 9.13 -13.41
N ASP A 192 17.44 8.78 -12.33
CA ASP A 192 18.28 7.57 -12.28
C ASP A 192 17.44 6.31 -12.55
N THR A 193 16.19 6.29 -12.05
CA THR A 193 15.25 5.18 -12.23
C THR A 193 14.78 5.06 -13.67
N ILE A 194 14.50 6.18 -14.35
CA ILE A 194 14.16 6.18 -15.78
C ILE A 194 15.28 5.53 -16.59
N THR A 195 16.53 5.94 -16.38
CA THR A 195 17.70 5.35 -17.05
C THR A 195 17.79 3.85 -16.82
N ALA A 196 17.56 3.40 -15.57
CA ALA A 196 17.59 1.98 -15.23
C ALA A 196 16.43 1.19 -15.88
N ILE A 197 15.24 1.76 -15.98
CA ILE A 197 14.08 1.16 -16.67
C ILE A 197 14.37 1.05 -18.18
N GLU A 198 14.91 2.09 -18.80
CA GLU A 198 15.26 2.10 -20.23
C GLU A 198 16.25 0.98 -20.57
N ALA A 199 17.28 0.83 -19.72
CA ALA A 199 18.30 -0.22 -19.83
C ALA A 199 17.80 -1.62 -19.45
N SER A 200 16.64 -1.74 -18.80
CA SER A 200 16.13 -3.03 -18.34
C SER A 200 15.73 -3.94 -19.51
N THR A 201 16.16 -5.19 -19.42
CA THR A 201 15.79 -6.30 -20.32
C THR A 201 14.97 -7.38 -19.62
N ASP A 202 14.82 -7.30 -18.29
CA ASP A 202 14.03 -8.28 -17.53
C ASP A 202 12.54 -8.07 -17.78
N THR A 203 11.82 -9.15 -18.11
CA THR A 203 10.40 -9.10 -18.47
C THR A 203 9.63 -10.11 -17.60
N PRO A 204 9.40 -9.80 -16.31
CA PRO A 204 8.73 -10.72 -15.41
C PRO A 204 7.29 -10.99 -15.86
N LYS A 205 6.75 -12.14 -15.46
CA LYS A 205 5.34 -12.48 -15.73
C LYS A 205 4.42 -11.61 -14.88
N ILE A 206 3.47 -10.94 -15.53
CA ILE A 206 2.48 -10.07 -14.89
C ILE A 206 1.23 -10.86 -14.47
N ILE A 207 0.65 -10.45 -13.34
CA ILE A 207 -0.67 -10.89 -12.84
C ILE A 207 -1.60 -9.67 -12.84
N ARG A 208 -2.89 -9.87 -13.10
CA ARG A 208 -3.90 -8.81 -13.04
C ARG A 208 -4.86 -9.02 -11.89
N ILE A 209 -5.33 -7.94 -11.28
CA ILE A 209 -6.46 -8.01 -10.37
C ILE A 209 -7.68 -8.28 -11.25
N LYS A 210 -8.28 -9.47 -11.11
CA LYS A 210 -9.53 -9.75 -11.82
C LYS A 210 -10.59 -8.77 -11.33
N GLU A 211 -11.24 -8.06 -12.26
CA GLU A 211 -12.46 -7.33 -11.94
C GLU A 211 -13.49 -8.35 -11.44
N GLU A 212 -13.79 -8.34 -10.14
CA GLU A 212 -15.03 -8.94 -9.67
C GLU A 212 -16.16 -8.11 -10.27
N LYS A 213 -16.90 -8.70 -11.21
CA LYS A 213 -18.17 -8.13 -11.66
C LYS A 213 -18.99 -7.88 -10.41
N SER A 214 -19.16 -6.61 -10.04
CA SER A 214 -20.09 -6.23 -8.99
C SER A 214 -21.47 -6.73 -9.42
N SER A 215 -21.94 -7.83 -8.85
CA SER A 215 -23.37 -8.15 -8.92
C SER A 215 -24.10 -6.97 -8.30
N LYS A 216 -24.94 -6.34 -9.12
CA LYS A 216 -25.85 -5.26 -8.74
C LYS A 216 -26.75 -5.67 -7.59
#